data_AF-A0A835G4C3-F1
#
_entry.id   AF-A0A835G4C3-F1
#
_cell.length_a   1.000
_cell.length_b   1.000
_cell.length_c   1.000
_cell.angle_alpha   90.00
_cell.angle_beta   90.00
_cell.angle_gamma   90.00
#
_symmetry.space_group_name_H-M   'P 1'
#
loop_
_entity.id
_entity.type
_entity.pdbx_description
1 polymer ?
#
loop_
_entity_poly.entity_id
_entity_poly.type
_entity_poly.pdbx_seq_one_letter_code
_entity_poly.pdbx_strand_id
1 'polypeptide(L)'
;MSKVYRVNTVNLLSKREMPMIGFGTYARKAEPGQYRQAVEWAIEIGYRHIDTASSYNNEVEVGEGINNKIKEGLVTRDQLFVTTKLWNDRHAETEVVASLKESLARLNLDYVDLYLVHWPVSTNSKGEDTEIDYMETWRGMEKCVELGLTKGIGVSNFNEDQLIRLYENATIPPDVNQIEINPTFVQHKMVDLCKQMSVIPVAYTPLGLISEARPEFIGKDVIKTDPGLGALAQKYEKTRAQIALRYLIQRGIPVIPKSFTKSRIEENLNIFDFELTTGEMALVESFNIDHRCVPANGFKGLKNYPF
;
A
#
# COMPACT_ATOMS: atom_id res chain seq x y z
N MET A 1 3.09 -28.18 -12.37
CA MET A 1 3.62 -27.67 -11.09
C MET A 1 3.45 -26.16 -11.13
N SER A 2 2.79 -25.55 -10.15
CA SER A 2 2.68 -24.08 -10.08
C SER A 2 4.07 -23.45 -9.88
N LYS A 3 4.33 -22.33 -10.55
CA LYS A 3 5.60 -21.59 -10.39
C LYS A 3 5.64 -21.04 -8.96
N VAL A 4 6.69 -21.38 -8.21
CA VAL A 4 6.88 -20.88 -6.83
C VAL A 4 7.72 -19.61 -6.89
N TYR A 5 7.11 -18.47 -6.54
CA TYR A 5 7.79 -17.18 -6.45
C TYR A 5 8.40 -17.01 -5.06
N ARG A 6 9.73 -16.79 -4.99
CA ARG A 6 10.40 -16.41 -3.73
C ARG A 6 10.29 -14.90 -3.56
N VAL A 7 9.34 -14.46 -2.75
CA VAL A 7 9.13 -13.06 -2.41
C VAL A 7 10.01 -12.70 -1.20
N ASN A 8 10.82 -11.66 -1.34
CA ASN A 8 11.60 -11.13 -0.21
C ASN A 8 10.68 -10.46 0.82
N THR A 9 11.06 -10.49 2.09
CA THR A 9 10.38 -9.79 3.18
C THR A 9 11.23 -8.65 3.73
N VAL A 10 10.60 -7.72 4.44
CA VAL A 10 11.25 -6.69 5.26
C VAL A 10 10.80 -6.82 6.71
N ASN A 11 11.70 -6.52 7.64
CA ASN A 11 11.41 -6.53 9.06
C ASN A 11 10.82 -5.18 9.48
N LEU A 12 9.66 -5.24 10.13
CA LEU A 12 9.03 -4.10 10.78
C LEU A 12 9.60 -3.89 12.20
N LEU A 13 9.38 -2.71 12.80
CA LEU A 13 9.76 -2.44 14.19
C LEU A 13 9.00 -3.34 15.17
N SER A 14 7.77 -3.72 14.83
CA SER A 14 6.96 -4.76 15.49
C SER A 14 7.53 -6.18 15.37
N LYS A 15 8.71 -6.35 14.74
CA LYS A 15 9.42 -7.63 14.51
C LYS A 15 8.67 -8.61 13.61
N ARG A 16 7.75 -8.09 12.80
CA ARG A 16 6.98 -8.84 11.83
C ARG A 16 7.64 -8.76 10.47
N GLU A 17 7.62 -9.86 9.73
CA GLU A 17 8.08 -9.88 8.35
C GLU A 17 6.93 -9.49 7.43
N MET A 18 7.10 -8.39 6.69
CA MET A 18 6.15 -7.94 5.68
C MET A 18 6.67 -8.30 4.28
N PRO A 19 5.88 -9.00 3.44
CA PRO A 19 6.25 -9.23 2.05
C PRO A 19 6.49 -7.92 1.28
N MET A 20 7.59 -7.87 0.53
CA MET A 20 7.98 -6.72 -0.30
C MET A 20 7.00 -6.42 -1.43
N ILE A 21 6.09 -7.34 -1.75
CA ILE A 21 4.98 -7.09 -2.66
C ILE A 21 3.67 -7.54 -2.04
N GLY A 22 2.70 -6.64 -2.07
CA GLY A 22 1.32 -6.92 -1.72
C GLY A 22 0.37 -6.71 -2.88
N PHE A 23 -0.86 -7.20 -2.72
CA PHE A 23 -1.94 -7.02 -3.66
C PHE A 23 -2.84 -5.88 -3.19
N GLY A 24 -2.80 -4.76 -3.93
CA GLY A 24 -3.68 -3.62 -3.66
C GLY A 24 -5.12 -3.91 -4.10
N THR A 25 -6.10 -3.49 -3.31
CA THR A 25 -7.52 -3.79 -3.59
C THR A 25 -8.36 -2.57 -3.95
N TYR A 26 -7.81 -1.36 -4.04
CA TYR A 26 -8.59 -0.19 -4.44
C TYR A 26 -8.96 -0.21 -5.94
N ALA A 27 -10.23 0.10 -6.26
CA ALA A 27 -10.65 0.41 -7.62
C ALA A 27 -11.74 1.49 -7.60
N ARG A 28 -11.75 2.36 -8.62
CA ARG A 28 -12.85 3.31 -8.83
C ARG A 28 -14.17 2.62 -9.21
N LYS A 29 -14.06 1.50 -9.92
CA LYS A 29 -15.18 0.67 -10.38
C LYS A 29 -14.77 -0.78 -10.28
N ALA A 30 -15.71 -1.61 -9.85
CA ALA A 30 -15.60 -3.05 -9.85
C ALA A 30 -17.01 -3.63 -10.00
N GLU A 31 -17.10 -4.78 -10.65
CA GLU A 31 -18.33 -5.56 -10.68
C GLU A 31 -18.45 -6.40 -9.39
N PRO A 32 -19.68 -6.77 -8.95
CA PRO A 32 -19.86 -7.62 -7.79
C PRO A 32 -19.04 -8.92 -7.87
N GLY A 33 -18.32 -9.24 -6.79
CA GLY A 33 -17.48 -10.44 -6.69
C GLY A 33 -16.09 -10.31 -7.33
N GLN A 34 -15.79 -9.20 -8.01
CA GLN A 34 -14.52 -9.00 -8.68
C GLN A 34 -13.35 -8.82 -7.69
N TYR A 35 -13.59 -8.23 -6.51
CA TYR A 35 -12.55 -8.12 -5.48
C TYR A 35 -12.25 -9.49 -4.89
N ARG A 36 -13.29 -10.26 -4.55
CA ARG A 36 -13.15 -11.63 -4.04
C ARG A 36 -12.31 -12.48 -5.00
N GLN A 37 -12.71 -12.52 -6.26
CA GLN A 37 -12.02 -13.32 -7.29
C GLN A 37 -10.56 -12.88 -7.48
N ALA A 38 -10.28 -11.57 -7.47
CA ALA A 38 -8.90 -11.09 -7.65
C ALA A 38 -8.00 -11.42 -6.45
N VAL A 39 -8.53 -11.35 -5.21
CA VAL A 39 -7.82 -11.78 -4.00
C VAL A 39 -7.55 -13.29 -4.02
N GLU A 40 -8.56 -14.09 -4.41
CA GLU A 40 -8.40 -15.54 -4.59
C GLU A 40 -7.27 -15.87 -5.57
N TRP A 41 -7.24 -15.22 -6.74
CA TRP A 41 -6.16 -15.38 -7.71
C TRP A 41 -4.81 -14.92 -7.17
N ALA A 42 -4.74 -13.80 -6.46
CA ALA A 42 -3.49 -13.32 -5.89
C ALA A 42 -2.89 -14.35 -4.93
N ILE A 43 -3.69 -14.93 -4.03
CA ILE A 43 -3.24 -15.95 -3.08
C ILE A 43 -2.82 -17.25 -3.80
N GLU A 44 -3.59 -17.70 -4.80
CA GLU A 44 -3.27 -18.84 -5.68
C GLU A 44 -1.92 -18.69 -6.38
N ILE A 45 -1.64 -17.48 -6.89
CA ILE A 45 -0.42 -17.17 -7.63
C ILE A 45 0.80 -17.09 -6.70
N GLY A 46 0.61 -16.66 -5.45
CA GLY A 46 1.68 -16.63 -4.45
C GLY A 46 1.79 -15.34 -3.64
N TYR A 47 0.87 -14.38 -3.80
CA TYR A 47 0.83 -13.22 -2.92
C TYR A 47 0.54 -13.67 -1.49
N ARG A 48 1.22 -13.02 -0.55
CA ARG A 48 0.99 -13.21 0.89
C ARG A 48 0.68 -11.90 1.60
N HIS A 49 0.79 -10.75 0.94
CA HIS A 49 0.38 -9.46 1.48
C HIS A 49 -0.86 -8.96 0.71
N ILE A 50 -1.93 -8.62 1.42
CA ILE A 50 -3.16 -8.03 0.88
C ILE A 50 -3.38 -6.65 1.50
N ASP A 51 -3.51 -5.61 0.67
CA ASP A 51 -3.77 -4.23 1.12
C ASP A 51 -5.22 -3.82 0.80
N THR A 52 -5.98 -3.49 1.84
CA THR A 52 -7.35 -2.96 1.75
C THR A 52 -7.52 -1.75 2.67
N ALA A 53 -8.74 -1.20 2.75
CA ALA A 53 -9.10 -0.12 3.65
C ALA A 53 -10.61 -0.12 3.87
N SER A 54 -11.05 0.34 5.04
CA SER A 54 -12.46 0.58 5.35
C SER A 54 -13.17 1.42 4.28
N SER A 55 -12.53 2.49 3.80
CA SER A 55 -13.09 3.42 2.83
C SER A 55 -13.21 2.87 1.40
N TYR A 56 -12.63 1.71 1.10
CA TYR A 56 -12.76 1.09 -0.22
C TYR A 56 -14.11 0.40 -0.39
N ASN A 57 -14.87 0.20 0.70
CA ASN A 57 -16.18 -0.46 0.71
C ASN A 57 -16.15 -1.86 0.07
N ASN A 58 -15.02 -2.57 0.19
CA ASN A 58 -14.82 -3.89 -0.39
C ASN A 58 -14.26 -4.93 0.60
N GLU A 59 -14.09 -4.57 1.87
CA GLU A 59 -13.51 -5.45 2.89
C GLU A 59 -14.28 -6.77 3.06
N VAL A 60 -15.60 -6.79 2.79
CA VAL A 60 -16.39 -8.03 2.79
C VAL A 60 -15.90 -8.98 1.70
N GLU A 61 -15.82 -8.54 0.44
CA GLU A 61 -15.33 -9.38 -0.65
C GLU A 61 -13.84 -9.76 -0.48
N VAL A 62 -13.02 -8.86 0.05
CA VAL A 62 -11.61 -9.15 0.36
C VAL A 62 -11.53 -10.25 1.43
N GLY A 63 -12.33 -10.12 2.49
CA GLY A 63 -12.47 -11.11 3.55
C GLY A 63 -12.93 -12.46 3.03
N GLU A 64 -13.95 -12.50 2.17
CA GLU A 64 -14.42 -13.72 1.51
C GLU A 64 -13.28 -14.41 0.73
N GLY A 65 -12.52 -13.65 -0.07
CA GLY A 65 -11.42 -14.21 -0.86
C GLY A 65 -10.31 -14.82 0.02
N ILE A 66 -9.94 -14.14 1.11
CA ILE A 66 -8.98 -14.65 2.10
C ILE A 66 -9.51 -15.93 2.76
N ASN A 67 -10.72 -15.88 3.32
CA ASN A 67 -11.31 -16.98 4.06
C ASN A 67 -11.57 -18.21 3.19
N ASN A 68 -11.94 -18.02 1.92
CA ASN A 68 -12.08 -19.13 0.96
C ASN A 68 -10.76 -19.88 0.79
N LYS A 69 -9.65 -19.16 0.58
CA LYS A 69 -8.33 -19.80 0.38
C LYS A 69 -7.78 -20.44 1.65
N ILE A 70 -8.13 -19.92 2.83
CA ILE A 70 -7.85 -20.57 4.10
C ILE A 70 -8.67 -21.87 4.24
N LYS A 71 -9.97 -21.82 3.97
CA LYS A 71 -10.87 -22.98 4.04
C LYS A 71 -10.50 -24.09 3.05
N GLU A 72 -10.01 -23.72 1.86
CA GLU A 72 -9.47 -24.65 0.87
C GLU A 72 -8.15 -25.29 1.31
N GLY A 73 -7.50 -24.79 2.37
CA GLY A 73 -6.22 -25.29 2.87
C GLY A 73 -5.02 -24.83 2.05
N LEU A 74 -5.18 -23.82 1.18
CA LEU A 74 -4.10 -23.30 0.34
C LEU A 74 -3.08 -22.48 1.16
N VAL A 75 -3.57 -21.77 2.19
CA VAL A 75 -2.77 -20.97 3.12
C VAL A 75 -3.37 -21.02 4.51
N THR A 76 -2.58 -20.77 5.54
CA THR A 76 -3.06 -20.49 6.90
C THR A 76 -3.16 -18.99 7.14
N ARG A 77 -3.91 -18.56 8.16
CA ARG A 77 -4.06 -17.13 8.49
C ARG A 77 -2.70 -16.48 8.78
N ASP A 78 -1.81 -17.14 9.49
CA ASP A 78 -0.47 -16.65 9.87
C ASP A 78 0.50 -16.52 8.68
N GLN A 79 0.20 -17.18 7.54
CA GLN A 79 0.96 -17.00 6.31
C GLN A 79 0.56 -15.75 5.52
N LEU A 80 -0.54 -15.09 5.89
CA LEU A 80 -1.02 -13.89 5.24
C LEU A 80 -0.69 -12.64 6.07
N PHE A 81 -0.32 -11.58 5.37
CA PHE A 81 -0.12 -10.24 5.86
C PHE A 81 -1.25 -9.34 5.34
N VAL A 82 -2.23 -9.02 6.18
CA VAL A 82 -3.40 -8.23 5.81
C VAL A 82 -3.27 -6.81 6.37
N THR A 83 -3.35 -5.81 5.50
CA THR A 83 -3.35 -4.39 5.87
C THR A 83 -4.74 -3.82 5.69
N THR A 84 -5.27 -3.13 6.71
CA THR A 84 -6.44 -2.23 6.56
C THR A 84 -6.15 -0.85 7.15
N LYS A 85 -7.09 0.10 7.01
CA LYS A 85 -6.86 1.52 7.30
C LYS A 85 -8.05 2.18 7.96
N LEU A 86 -7.77 3.02 8.96
CA LEU A 86 -8.69 3.94 9.62
C LEU A 86 -8.99 5.11 8.68
N TRP A 87 -10.27 5.33 8.37
CA TRP A 87 -10.67 6.45 7.52
C TRP A 87 -10.83 7.76 8.31
N ASN A 88 -10.84 8.86 7.56
CA ASN A 88 -10.76 10.24 8.05
C ASN A 88 -11.92 10.61 8.99
N ASP A 89 -13.05 9.90 8.91
CA ASP A 89 -14.24 10.12 9.73
C ASP A 89 -14.21 9.47 11.11
N ARG A 90 -13.14 8.73 11.45
CA ARG A 90 -13.01 7.99 12.72
C ARG A 90 -11.73 8.32 13.49
N HIS A 91 -11.24 9.57 13.38
CA HIS A 91 -9.97 10.01 13.99
C HIS A 91 -10.02 10.22 15.51
N ALA A 92 -11.20 10.40 16.12
CA ALA A 92 -11.30 10.55 17.57
C ALA A 92 -10.77 9.29 18.27
N GLU A 93 -9.98 9.46 19.33
CA GLU A 93 -9.31 8.35 20.02
C GLU A 93 -10.28 7.23 20.41
N THR A 94 -11.49 7.60 20.85
CA THR A 94 -12.55 6.68 21.28
C THR A 94 -13.17 5.86 20.14
N GLU A 95 -13.03 6.32 18.89
CA GLU A 95 -13.61 5.68 17.71
C GLU A 95 -12.67 4.66 17.05
N VAL A 96 -11.36 4.79 17.25
CA VAL A 96 -10.35 4.01 16.52
C VAL A 96 -10.53 2.50 16.73
N VAL A 97 -10.70 2.06 17.99
CA VAL A 97 -10.88 0.64 18.32
C VAL A 97 -12.18 0.09 17.74
N ALA A 98 -13.27 0.86 17.79
CA ALA A 98 -14.55 0.46 17.23
C ALA A 98 -14.44 0.33 15.70
N SER A 99 -13.77 1.28 15.04
CA SER A 99 -13.57 1.27 13.60
C SER A 99 -12.75 0.05 13.12
N LEU A 100 -11.69 -0.32 13.85
CA LEU A 100 -10.94 -1.53 13.52
C LEU A 100 -11.79 -2.80 13.71
N LYS A 101 -12.58 -2.89 14.78
CA LYS A 101 -13.50 -4.04 14.99
C LYS A 101 -14.53 -4.16 13.86
N GLU A 102 -15.05 -3.04 13.35
CA GLU A 102 -15.93 -3.05 12.19
C GLU A 102 -15.22 -3.59 10.93
N SER A 103 -13.97 -3.18 10.68
CA SER A 103 -13.14 -3.74 9.60
C SER A 103 -12.89 -5.24 9.78
N LEU A 104 -12.54 -5.69 10.99
CA LEU A 104 -12.35 -7.10 11.32
C LEU A 104 -13.61 -7.95 11.08
N ALA A 105 -14.78 -7.41 11.45
CA ALA A 105 -16.06 -8.05 11.19
C ALA A 105 -16.35 -8.17 9.68
N ARG A 106 -16.10 -7.11 8.89
CA ARG A 106 -16.25 -7.16 7.43
C ARG A 106 -15.29 -8.17 6.80
N LEU A 107 -14.03 -8.17 7.23
CA LEU A 107 -13.02 -9.11 6.74
C LEU A 107 -13.24 -10.55 7.22
N ASN A 108 -14.08 -10.74 8.26
CA ASN A 108 -14.21 -11.98 9.00
C ASN A 108 -12.84 -12.52 9.46
N LEU A 109 -12.09 -11.68 10.18
CA LEU A 109 -10.77 -11.99 10.73
C LEU A 109 -10.72 -11.57 12.21
N ASP A 110 -9.93 -12.28 13.02
CA ASP A 110 -9.72 -11.93 14.43
C ASP A 110 -8.71 -10.78 14.61
N TYR A 111 -7.79 -10.63 13.66
CA TYR A 111 -6.79 -9.56 13.64
C TYR A 111 -6.38 -9.22 12.20
N VAL A 112 -5.83 -8.02 12.02
CA VAL A 112 -5.06 -7.63 10.83
C VAL A 112 -3.58 -7.56 11.14
N ASP A 113 -2.74 -7.69 10.13
CA ASP A 113 -1.30 -7.69 10.34
C ASP A 113 -0.73 -6.29 10.53
N LEU A 114 -1.34 -5.32 9.86
CA LEU A 114 -1.01 -3.91 9.90
C LEU A 114 -2.29 -3.07 9.85
N TYR A 115 -2.38 -2.06 10.72
CA TYR A 115 -3.46 -1.08 10.70
C TYR A 115 -2.90 0.32 10.53
N LEU A 116 -3.38 1.05 9.53
CA LEU A 116 -2.83 2.36 9.16
C LEU A 116 -3.82 3.49 9.45
N VAL A 117 -3.33 4.63 9.92
CA VAL A 117 -4.05 5.91 9.76
C VAL A 117 -4.02 6.26 8.27
N HIS A 118 -5.17 6.31 7.57
CA HIS A 118 -5.20 6.40 6.11
C HIS A 118 -4.73 7.76 5.58
N TRP A 119 -5.10 8.84 6.27
CA TRP A 119 -4.63 10.20 6.01
C TRP A 119 -4.40 10.93 7.33
N PRO A 120 -3.51 11.91 7.39
CA PRO A 120 -3.33 12.75 8.59
C PRO A 120 -4.50 13.73 8.82
N VAL A 121 -5.50 13.78 7.94
CA VAL A 121 -6.65 14.70 8.03
C VAL A 121 -7.86 14.01 8.65
N SER A 122 -8.56 14.74 9.52
CA SER A 122 -9.78 14.29 10.19
C SER A 122 -10.99 15.02 9.64
N THR A 123 -12.05 14.31 9.28
CA THR A 123 -13.26 14.91 8.72
C THR A 123 -14.51 14.42 9.43
N ASN A 124 -15.63 15.14 9.35
CA ASN A 124 -16.93 14.56 9.68
C ASN A 124 -17.57 13.90 8.43
N SER A 125 -18.80 13.40 8.56
CA SER A 125 -19.54 12.74 7.46
C SER A 125 -19.84 13.67 6.26
N LYS A 126 -19.69 14.99 6.42
CA LYS A 126 -19.84 15.99 5.35
C LYS A 126 -18.50 16.35 4.69
N GLY A 127 -17.38 15.79 5.18
CA GLY A 127 -16.03 16.13 4.71
C GLY A 127 -15.47 17.43 5.29
N GLU A 128 -16.12 17.99 6.32
CA GLU A 128 -15.63 19.20 7.02
C GLU A 128 -14.54 18.82 8.01
N ASP A 129 -13.52 19.67 8.18
CA ASP A 129 -12.42 19.42 9.11
C ASP A 129 -12.94 19.32 10.56
N THR A 130 -12.55 18.26 11.26
CA THR A 130 -12.78 18.14 12.70
C THR A 130 -11.56 18.55 13.52
N GLU A 131 -10.44 18.89 12.85
CA GLU A 131 -9.18 19.33 13.42
C GLU A 131 -8.59 18.43 14.51
N ILE A 132 -8.97 17.16 14.53
CA ILE A 132 -8.43 16.17 15.48
C ILE A 132 -6.95 15.99 15.17
N ASP A 133 -6.14 16.15 16.21
CA ASP A 133 -4.70 15.93 16.11
C ASP A 133 -4.43 14.45 15.86
N TYR A 134 -3.61 14.11 14.85
CA TYR A 134 -3.25 12.72 14.58
C TYR A 134 -2.53 12.04 15.75
N MET A 135 -1.97 12.80 16.70
CA MET A 135 -1.45 12.24 17.97
C MET A 135 -2.54 11.70 18.88
N GLU A 136 -3.75 12.28 18.84
CA GLU A 136 -4.92 11.72 19.53
C GLU A 136 -5.34 10.41 18.87
N THR A 137 -5.46 10.42 17.54
CA THR A 137 -5.76 9.22 16.77
C THR A 137 -4.74 8.11 17.06
N TRP A 138 -3.45 8.45 17.16
CA TRP A 138 -2.38 7.49 17.41
C TRP A 138 -2.53 6.74 18.74
N ARG A 139 -2.97 7.40 19.82
CA ARG A 139 -3.25 6.70 21.09
C ARG A 139 -4.31 5.61 20.93
N GLY A 140 -5.32 5.87 20.10
CA GLY A 140 -6.30 4.86 19.71
C GLY A 140 -5.69 3.71 18.90
N MET A 141 -4.73 4.00 18.02
CA MET A 141 -4.00 2.99 17.24
C MET A 141 -3.13 2.11 18.15
N GLU A 142 -2.44 2.70 19.12
CA GLU A 142 -1.67 1.97 20.14
C GLU A 142 -2.58 1.05 20.95
N LYS A 143 -3.78 1.53 21.30
CA LYS A 143 -4.77 0.70 22.00
C LYS A 143 -5.21 -0.52 21.19
N CYS A 144 -5.31 -0.41 19.87
CA CYS A 144 -5.60 -1.55 18.99
C CYS A 144 -4.52 -2.63 19.05
N VAL A 145 -3.24 -2.24 19.20
CA VAL A 145 -2.12 -3.18 19.39
C VAL A 145 -2.22 -3.87 20.75
N GLU A 146 -2.44 -3.10 21.83
CA GLU A 146 -2.60 -3.65 23.18
C GLU A 146 -3.72 -4.69 23.29
N LEU A 147 -4.83 -4.45 22.57
CA LEU A 147 -5.98 -5.35 22.52
C LEU A 147 -5.77 -6.55 21.57
N GLY A 148 -4.64 -6.61 20.86
CA GLY A 148 -4.29 -7.71 19.94
C GLY A 148 -5.07 -7.71 18.62
N LEU A 149 -5.83 -6.65 18.34
CA LEU A 149 -6.66 -6.49 17.13
C LEU A 149 -5.82 -6.25 15.86
N THR A 150 -4.62 -5.71 16.04
CA THR A 150 -3.60 -5.62 15.01
C THR A 150 -2.24 -5.98 15.61
N LYS A 151 -1.30 -6.45 14.79
CA LYS A 151 0.06 -6.77 15.28
C LYS A 151 1.08 -5.66 15.02
N GLY A 152 0.74 -4.71 14.14
CA GLY A 152 1.56 -3.57 13.81
C GLY A 152 0.66 -2.38 13.45
N ILE A 153 1.18 -1.18 13.64
CA ILE A 153 0.50 0.05 13.30
C ILE A 153 1.41 0.96 12.49
N GLY A 154 0.82 1.77 11.63
CA GLY A 154 1.55 2.69 10.79
C GLY A 154 0.66 3.82 10.31
N VAL A 155 1.18 4.58 9.37
CA VAL A 155 0.51 5.72 8.77
C VAL A 155 0.50 5.63 7.25
N SER A 156 -0.31 6.46 6.63
CA SER A 156 -0.38 6.63 5.18
C SER A 156 -0.55 8.10 4.86
N ASN A 157 0.14 8.57 3.82
CA ASN A 157 0.15 9.96 3.38
C ASN A 157 0.70 10.98 4.40
N PHE A 158 1.51 10.57 5.38
CA PHE A 158 2.15 11.52 6.29
C PHE A 158 3.37 12.15 5.62
N ASN A 159 3.53 13.46 5.76
CA ASN A 159 4.73 14.19 5.32
C ASN A 159 5.85 14.12 6.36
N GLU A 160 7.01 14.71 6.05
CA GLU A 160 8.22 14.61 6.87
C GLU A 160 7.98 15.11 8.30
N ASP A 161 7.41 16.31 8.45
CA ASP A 161 7.17 16.94 9.75
C ASP A 161 6.17 16.14 10.59
N GLN A 162 5.09 15.66 9.96
CA GLN A 162 4.08 14.83 10.62
C GLN A 162 4.65 13.50 11.08
N LEU A 163 5.46 12.84 10.25
CA LEU A 163 6.07 11.56 10.57
C LEU A 163 7.11 11.70 11.70
N ILE A 164 7.96 12.74 11.65
CA ILE A 164 8.93 13.03 12.70
C ILE A 164 8.22 13.27 14.03
N ARG A 165 7.24 14.19 14.06
CA ARG A 165 6.49 14.49 15.27
C ARG A 165 5.83 13.23 15.85
N LEU A 166 5.22 12.42 15.00
CA LEU A 166 4.59 11.17 15.45
C LEU A 166 5.61 10.23 16.09
N TYR A 167 6.71 9.96 15.39
CA TYR A 167 7.72 9.02 15.83
C TYR A 167 8.37 9.41 17.16
N GLU A 168 8.67 10.69 17.35
CA GLU A 168 9.31 11.20 18.58
C GLU A 168 8.39 11.13 19.81
N ASN A 169 7.08 11.10 19.62
CA ASN A 169 6.09 11.21 20.69
C ASN A 169 5.24 9.94 20.89
N ALA A 170 5.41 8.93 20.04
CA ALA A 170 4.69 7.67 20.12
C ALA A 170 5.28 6.73 21.17
N THR A 171 4.43 5.98 21.86
CA THR A 171 4.85 4.83 22.68
C THR A 171 5.20 3.64 21.80
N ILE A 172 4.39 3.39 20.78
CA ILE A 172 4.64 2.41 19.73
C ILE A 172 4.92 3.19 18.43
N PRO A 173 6.17 3.24 17.95
CA PRO A 173 6.50 3.97 16.73
C PRO A 173 5.82 3.33 15.50
N PRO A 174 5.54 4.11 14.43
CA PRO A 174 4.93 3.58 13.22
C PRO A 174 5.87 2.61 12.50
N ASP A 175 5.36 1.42 12.15
CA ASP A 175 6.10 0.44 11.33
C ASP A 175 6.26 0.90 9.88
N VAL A 176 5.26 1.61 9.36
CA VAL A 176 5.09 1.91 7.93
C VAL A 176 4.63 3.35 7.72
N ASN A 177 5.12 3.98 6.65
CA ASN A 177 4.45 5.10 6.00
C ASN A 177 4.09 4.72 4.56
N GLN A 178 2.81 4.46 4.29
CA GLN A 178 2.34 4.13 2.95
C GLN A 178 2.07 5.40 2.15
N ILE A 179 2.82 5.62 1.06
CA ILE A 179 2.81 6.88 0.29
C ILE A 179 2.86 6.62 -1.21
N GLU A 180 2.53 7.64 -2.00
CA GLU A 180 2.64 7.54 -3.46
C GLU A 180 4.12 7.47 -3.87
N ILE A 181 4.58 6.36 -4.43
CA ILE A 181 5.94 6.29 -4.99
C ILE A 181 5.87 5.52 -6.29
N ASN A 182 6.38 6.12 -7.36
CA ASN A 182 6.45 5.52 -8.69
C ASN A 182 7.58 6.17 -9.49
N PRO A 183 7.91 5.69 -10.71
CA PRO A 183 8.98 6.28 -11.51
C PRO A 183 8.81 7.79 -11.80
N THR A 184 7.58 8.32 -11.79
CA THR A 184 7.30 9.75 -12.01
C THR A 184 7.23 10.58 -10.72
N PHE A 185 7.29 9.93 -9.55
CA PHE A 185 7.27 10.54 -8.23
C PHE A 185 8.08 9.69 -7.23
N VAL A 186 9.38 9.91 -7.19
CA VAL A 186 10.35 8.98 -6.55
C VAL A 186 10.52 9.18 -5.04
N GLN A 187 10.17 10.35 -4.51
CA GLN A 187 10.16 10.70 -3.08
C GLN A 187 11.47 10.41 -2.31
N HIS A 188 12.65 10.79 -2.83
CA HIS A 188 13.94 10.53 -2.16
C HIS A 188 13.99 10.97 -0.69
N LYS A 189 13.61 12.22 -0.41
CA LYS A 189 13.68 12.79 0.95
C LYS A 189 12.89 11.96 1.96
N MET A 190 11.63 11.66 1.65
CA MET A 190 10.77 10.86 2.51
C MET A 190 11.25 9.40 2.63
N VAL A 191 11.74 8.79 1.54
CA VAL A 191 12.29 7.42 1.58
C VAL A 191 13.53 7.35 2.48
N ASP A 192 14.42 8.34 2.40
CA ASP A 192 15.63 8.40 3.21
C ASP A 192 15.29 8.67 4.68
N LEU A 193 14.32 9.56 4.96
CA LEU A 193 13.79 9.79 6.30
C LEU A 193 13.23 8.49 6.92
N CYS A 194 12.39 7.78 6.18
CA CYS A 194 11.83 6.50 6.62
C CYS A 194 12.95 5.51 6.99
N LYS A 195 13.98 5.38 6.14
CA LYS A 195 15.15 4.52 6.41
C LYS A 195 15.89 4.92 7.69
N GLN A 196 16.13 6.21 7.91
CA GLN A 196 16.80 6.71 9.11
C GLN A 196 16.03 6.37 10.39
N MET A 197 14.69 6.41 10.32
CA MET A 197 13.79 6.14 11.45
C MET A 197 13.43 4.65 11.58
N SER A 198 13.94 3.78 10.70
CA SER A 198 13.53 2.36 10.59
C SER A 198 12.03 2.17 10.33
N VAL A 199 11.38 3.16 9.72
CA VAL A 199 10.01 3.09 9.20
C VAL A 199 10.08 2.57 7.77
N ILE A 200 9.18 1.67 7.37
CA ILE A 200 9.16 1.13 6.01
C ILE A 200 8.26 2.00 5.10
N PRO A 201 8.80 2.63 4.05
CA PRO A 201 7.97 3.30 3.06
C PRO A 201 7.29 2.25 2.16
N VAL A 202 5.97 2.28 2.04
CA VAL A 202 5.22 1.36 1.15
C VAL A 202 4.63 2.16 -0.01
N ALA A 203 4.95 1.77 -1.24
CA ALA A 203 4.51 2.44 -2.45
C ALA A 203 3.08 2.05 -2.82
N TYR A 204 2.12 2.95 -2.59
CA TYR A 204 0.84 2.90 -3.29
C TYR A 204 0.94 3.59 -4.66
N THR A 205 0.04 3.24 -5.58
CA THR A 205 0.12 3.66 -6.99
C THR A 205 1.53 3.40 -7.58
N PRO A 206 2.12 2.21 -7.39
CA PRO A 206 3.51 1.95 -7.80
C PRO A 206 3.70 1.96 -9.33
N LEU A 207 2.60 1.87 -10.07
CA LEU A 207 2.56 1.97 -11.53
C LEU A 207 2.12 3.36 -12.03
N GLY A 208 2.01 4.37 -11.15
CA GLY A 208 1.83 5.77 -11.56
C GLY A 208 0.73 6.01 -12.60
N LEU A 209 1.15 6.63 -13.70
CA LEU A 209 0.31 7.20 -14.76
C LEU A 209 -0.25 6.18 -15.78
N ILE A 210 -0.39 4.90 -15.44
CA ILE A 210 -0.83 3.86 -16.40
C ILE A 210 -2.32 3.86 -16.75
N SER A 211 -3.14 4.69 -16.09
CA SER A 211 -4.60 4.59 -16.20
C SER A 211 -5.15 5.40 -17.38
N GLU A 212 -5.79 4.73 -18.34
CA GLU A 212 -6.54 5.36 -19.44
C GLU A 212 -7.79 6.08 -18.95
N ALA A 213 -8.24 5.78 -17.73
CA ALA A 213 -9.38 6.44 -17.09
C ALA A 213 -9.03 7.84 -16.53
N ARG A 214 -7.83 8.35 -16.81
CA ARG A 214 -7.31 9.65 -16.38
C ARG A 214 -6.82 10.41 -17.61
N PRO A 215 -7.69 11.15 -18.32
CA PRO A 215 -7.30 11.92 -19.50
C PRO A 215 -6.12 12.87 -19.25
N GLU A 216 -5.96 13.36 -18.02
CA GLU A 216 -4.85 14.21 -17.59
C GLU A 216 -3.47 13.51 -17.61
N PHE A 217 -3.44 12.18 -17.74
CA PHE A 217 -2.22 11.35 -17.82
C PHE A 217 -1.79 11.08 -19.26
N ILE A 218 -2.61 11.42 -20.26
CA ILE A 218 -2.31 11.20 -21.69
C ILE A 218 -0.99 11.90 -22.05
N GLY A 219 -0.07 11.15 -22.65
CA GLY A 219 1.24 11.65 -23.08
C GLY A 219 2.29 11.79 -21.96
N LYS A 220 1.92 11.52 -20.69
CA LYS A 220 2.83 11.56 -19.54
C LYS A 220 3.18 10.18 -19.00
N ASP A 221 2.62 9.13 -19.57
CA ASP A 221 2.76 7.76 -19.13
C ASP A 221 4.06 7.11 -19.64
N VAL A 222 5.16 7.43 -18.96
CA VAL A 222 6.49 6.83 -19.22
C VAL A 222 6.45 5.30 -19.16
N ILE A 223 5.58 4.71 -18.33
CA ILE A 223 5.48 3.25 -18.20
C ILE A 223 4.87 2.62 -19.46
N LYS A 224 4.02 3.32 -20.21
CA LYS A 224 3.51 2.82 -21.48
C LYS A 224 4.41 3.12 -22.66
N THR A 225 4.94 4.33 -22.74
CA THR A 225 5.48 4.85 -24.01
C THR A 225 6.99 4.97 -24.06
N ASP A 226 7.69 4.96 -22.92
CA ASP A 226 9.12 5.25 -22.91
C ASP A 226 9.93 4.16 -23.66
N PRO A 227 10.78 4.53 -24.63
CA PRO A 227 11.58 3.59 -25.39
C PRO A 227 12.71 2.98 -24.57
N GLY A 228 13.28 3.70 -23.61
CA GLY A 228 14.30 3.19 -22.70
C GLY A 228 13.73 2.09 -21.80
N LEU A 229 12.58 2.34 -21.18
CA LEU A 229 11.86 1.34 -20.39
C LEU A 229 11.40 0.15 -21.26
N GLY A 230 11.04 0.40 -22.52
CA GLY A 230 10.75 -0.63 -23.51
C GLY A 230 11.94 -1.52 -23.85
N ALA A 231 13.13 -0.92 -24.00
CA ALA A 231 14.36 -1.67 -24.23
C ALA A 231 14.74 -2.53 -23.02
N LEU A 232 14.56 -2.03 -21.79
CA LEU A 232 14.73 -2.84 -20.57
C LEU A 232 13.73 -3.99 -20.51
N ALA A 233 12.46 -3.73 -20.79
CA ALA A 233 11.42 -4.75 -20.83
C ALA A 233 11.81 -5.88 -21.83
N GLN A 234 12.29 -5.51 -23.02
CA GLN A 234 12.79 -6.49 -24.00
C GLN A 234 14.04 -7.24 -23.49
N LYS A 235 15.04 -6.52 -22.95
CA LYS A 235 16.29 -7.10 -22.44
C LYS A 235 16.06 -8.19 -21.40
N TYR A 236 15.10 -7.98 -20.50
CA TYR A 236 14.80 -8.89 -19.40
C TYR A 236 13.67 -9.88 -19.69
N GLU A 237 13.06 -9.82 -20.88
CA GLU A 237 11.85 -10.59 -21.22
C GLU A 237 10.70 -10.33 -20.22
N LYS A 238 10.53 -9.05 -19.86
CA LYS A 238 9.55 -8.55 -18.90
C LYS A 238 8.64 -7.50 -19.54
N THR A 239 7.62 -7.09 -18.83
CA THR A 239 6.79 -5.93 -19.16
C THR A 239 7.39 -4.65 -18.56
N ARG A 240 7.05 -3.49 -19.14
CA ARG A 240 7.43 -2.19 -18.57
C ARG A 240 6.96 -2.02 -17.11
N ALA A 241 5.78 -2.56 -16.77
CA ALA A 241 5.27 -2.57 -15.41
C ALA A 241 6.16 -3.37 -14.46
N GLN A 242 6.65 -4.54 -14.88
CA GLN A 242 7.60 -5.33 -14.09
C GLN A 242 8.92 -4.59 -13.87
N ILE A 243 9.43 -3.85 -14.86
CA ILE A 243 10.63 -3.01 -14.69
C ILE A 243 10.37 -1.91 -13.66
N ALA A 244 9.23 -1.22 -13.73
CA ALA A 244 8.86 -0.17 -12.77
C ALA A 244 8.72 -0.71 -11.34
N LEU A 245 8.09 -1.88 -11.16
CA LEU A 245 7.97 -2.52 -9.85
C LEU A 245 9.34 -2.98 -9.33
N ARG A 246 10.17 -3.59 -10.19
CA ARG A 246 11.53 -4.02 -9.81
C ARG A 246 12.39 -2.86 -9.34
N TYR A 247 12.30 -1.71 -10.01
CA TYR A 247 12.98 -0.48 -9.61
C TYR A 247 12.65 -0.09 -8.16
N LEU A 248 11.37 -0.08 -7.78
CA LEU A 248 10.95 0.25 -6.41
C LEU A 248 11.44 -0.79 -5.40
N ILE A 249 11.30 -2.09 -5.73
CA ILE A 249 11.78 -3.19 -4.88
C ILE A 249 13.30 -3.08 -4.62
N GLN A 250 14.10 -2.79 -5.65
CA GLN A 250 15.55 -2.62 -5.52
C GLN A 250 15.96 -1.39 -4.72
N ARG A 251 15.08 -0.38 -4.60
CA ARG A 251 15.28 0.76 -3.68
C ARG A 251 14.96 0.41 -2.22
N GLY A 252 14.51 -0.82 -1.95
CA GLY A 252 14.07 -1.28 -0.64
C GLY A 252 12.64 -0.85 -0.30
N ILE A 253 11.80 -0.59 -1.30
CA ILE A 253 10.45 -0.07 -1.13
C ILE A 253 9.44 -1.16 -1.49
N PRO A 254 8.68 -1.69 -0.51
CA PRO A 254 7.57 -2.56 -0.81
C PRO A 254 6.51 -1.92 -1.71
N VAL A 255 5.89 -2.70 -2.59
CA VAL A 255 4.91 -2.21 -3.58
C VAL A 255 3.57 -2.93 -3.44
N ILE A 256 2.47 -2.23 -3.67
CA ILE A 256 1.10 -2.81 -3.63
C ILE A 256 0.32 -2.59 -4.93
N PRO A 257 0.78 -3.14 -6.08
CA PRO A 257 0.06 -3.01 -7.33
C PRO A 257 -1.31 -3.68 -7.26
N LYS A 258 -2.30 -3.04 -7.90
CA LYS A 258 -3.66 -3.55 -8.03
C LYS A 258 -3.93 -4.04 -9.44
N SER A 259 -4.63 -5.16 -9.58
CA SER A 259 -5.15 -5.64 -10.87
C SER A 259 -6.41 -6.49 -10.69
N PHE A 260 -7.29 -6.49 -11.69
CA PHE A 260 -8.40 -7.46 -11.80
C PHE A 260 -8.18 -8.45 -12.95
N THR A 261 -7.03 -8.41 -13.61
CA THR A 261 -6.68 -9.34 -14.69
C THR A 261 -5.70 -10.37 -14.17
N LYS A 262 -6.08 -11.65 -14.15
CA LYS A 262 -5.26 -12.75 -13.59
C LYS A 262 -3.83 -12.77 -14.14
N SER A 263 -3.64 -12.64 -15.45
CA SER A 263 -2.31 -12.59 -16.07
C SER A 263 -1.46 -11.43 -15.55
N ARG A 264 -2.03 -10.23 -15.40
CA ARG A 264 -1.31 -9.06 -14.85
C ARG A 264 -0.99 -9.24 -13.36
N ILE A 265 -1.86 -9.91 -12.60
CA ILE A 265 -1.59 -10.24 -11.18
C ILE A 265 -0.32 -11.11 -11.11
N GLU A 266 -0.22 -12.12 -11.97
CA GLU A 266 0.96 -12.98 -12.08
C GLU A 266 2.20 -12.24 -12.59
N GLU A 267 2.07 -11.44 -13.66
CA GLU A 267 3.15 -10.60 -14.17
C GLU A 267 3.74 -9.71 -13.06
N ASN A 268 2.88 -9.04 -12.29
CA ASN A 268 3.32 -8.14 -11.20
C ASN A 268 4.09 -8.87 -10.10
N LEU A 269 3.83 -10.17 -9.85
CA LEU A 269 4.58 -10.97 -8.87
C LEU A 269 5.94 -11.44 -9.41
N ASN A 270 6.05 -11.61 -10.73
CA ASN A 270 7.21 -12.16 -11.41
C ASN A 270 8.34 -11.13 -11.61
N ILE A 271 8.79 -10.52 -10.49
CA ILE A 271 9.79 -9.43 -10.45
C ILE A 271 11.01 -9.73 -9.56
N PHE A 272 11.17 -10.98 -9.11
CA PHE A 272 12.26 -11.39 -8.21
C PHE A 272 13.35 -12.23 -8.91
N ASP A 273 13.19 -12.51 -10.20
CA ASP A 273 14.07 -13.37 -11.01
C ASP A 273 15.02 -12.57 -11.93
N PHE A 274 15.09 -11.25 -11.79
CA PHE A 274 16.03 -10.39 -12.51
C PHE A 274 16.44 -9.19 -11.65
N GLU A 275 17.51 -8.49 -12.06
CA GLU A 275 18.01 -7.30 -11.40
C GLU A 275 18.42 -6.23 -12.42
N LEU A 276 18.03 -4.99 -12.16
CA LEU A 276 18.46 -3.80 -12.88
C LEU A 276 19.85 -3.38 -12.41
N THR A 277 20.75 -3.13 -13.34
CA THR A 277 22.07 -2.57 -13.06
C THR A 277 21.97 -1.13 -12.57
N THR A 278 23.06 -0.59 -11.99
CA THR A 278 23.11 0.81 -11.54
C THR A 278 22.72 1.81 -12.64
N GLY A 279 23.17 1.60 -13.88
CA GLY A 279 22.82 2.48 -15.00
C GLY A 279 21.34 2.40 -15.39
N GLU A 280 20.72 1.22 -15.26
CA GLU A 280 19.30 1.03 -15.57
C GLU A 280 18.41 1.56 -14.45
N MET A 281 18.83 1.42 -13.19
CA MET A 281 18.20 2.10 -12.05
C MET A 281 18.20 3.62 -12.27
N ALA A 282 19.35 4.20 -12.66
CA ALA A 282 19.47 5.62 -12.96
C ALA A 282 18.60 6.06 -14.15
N LEU A 283 18.44 5.21 -15.17
CA LEU A 283 17.51 5.46 -16.27
C LEU A 283 16.07 5.54 -15.77
N VAL A 284 15.60 4.58 -14.98
CA VAL A 284 14.22 4.60 -14.46
C VAL A 284 14.00 5.79 -13.51
N GLU A 285 15.01 6.14 -12.71
CA GLU A 285 15.01 7.30 -11.83
C GLU A 285 14.90 8.63 -12.61
N SER A 286 15.51 8.72 -13.80
CA SER A 286 15.45 9.91 -14.65
C SER A 286 14.05 10.29 -15.14
N PHE A 287 13.07 9.39 -15.01
CA PHE A 287 11.67 9.67 -15.31
C PHE A 287 10.95 10.47 -14.23
N ASN A 288 11.63 10.77 -13.12
CA ASN A 288 11.03 11.59 -12.06
C ASN A 288 10.71 12.99 -12.60
N ILE A 289 9.45 13.39 -12.47
CA ILE A 289 8.95 14.71 -12.85
C ILE A 289 8.19 15.37 -11.68
N ASP A 290 8.39 14.84 -10.47
CA ASP A 290 7.70 15.24 -9.24
C ASP A 290 6.16 15.30 -9.38
N HIS A 291 5.60 14.37 -10.17
CA HIS A 291 4.17 14.37 -10.47
C HIS A 291 3.37 13.44 -9.57
N ARG A 292 2.57 14.04 -8.69
CA ARG A 292 1.64 13.31 -7.81
C ARG A 292 0.32 12.96 -8.51
N CYS A 293 0.04 11.67 -8.68
CA CYS A 293 -1.18 11.10 -9.25
C CYS A 293 -2.39 11.20 -8.31
N VAL A 294 -2.14 11.28 -7.00
CA VAL A 294 -3.14 11.38 -5.93
C VAL A 294 -2.89 12.66 -5.12
N PRO A 295 -3.24 13.84 -5.66
CA PRO A 295 -3.02 15.10 -4.96
C PRO A 295 -3.99 15.33 -3.81
N ALA A 296 -5.04 14.50 -3.66
CA ALA A 296 -6.04 14.65 -2.61
C ALA A 296 -6.61 16.08 -2.47
N ASN A 297 -6.87 16.74 -3.60
CA ASN A 297 -7.31 18.15 -3.66
C ASN A 297 -8.52 18.48 -2.77
N GLY A 298 -9.39 17.49 -2.49
CA GLY A 298 -10.51 17.65 -1.57
C GLY A 298 -10.10 17.95 -0.12
N PHE A 299 -8.84 17.70 0.24
CA PHE A 299 -8.30 17.93 1.59
C PHE A 299 -7.44 19.19 1.70
N LYS A 300 -7.20 19.93 0.60
CA LYS A 300 -6.21 21.02 0.56
C LYS A 300 -6.46 22.15 1.57
N GLY A 301 -7.71 22.35 1.99
CA GLY A 301 -8.09 23.35 2.99
C GLY A 301 -8.08 22.83 4.44
N LEU A 302 -7.81 21.55 4.65
CA LEU A 302 -7.82 20.93 5.96
C LEU A 302 -6.47 21.13 6.65
N LYS A 303 -6.50 21.29 7.98
CA LYS A 303 -5.37 21.64 8.85
C LYS A 303 -4.15 20.76 8.67
N ASN A 304 -4.37 19.45 8.51
CA ASN A 304 -3.31 18.46 8.42
C ASN A 304 -3.03 17.98 6.99
N TYR A 305 -3.43 18.75 5.96
CA TYR A 305 -3.15 18.40 4.57
C TYR A 305 -1.65 18.17 4.35
N PRO A 306 -1.23 17.00 3.81
CA PRO A 306 0.18 16.61 3.83
C PRO A 306 1.03 17.12 2.67
N PHE A 307 0.46 17.78 1.65
CA PHE A 307 1.15 18.08 0.38
C PHE A 307 1.28 19.56 0.05
#